data_AF-A0A8M1M3V5-F1
#
_entry.id   AF-A0A8M1M3V5-F1
#
_cell.length_a   1.000
_cell.length_b   1.000
_cell.length_c   1.000
_cell.angle_alpha   90.00
_cell.angle_beta   90.00
_cell.angle_gamma   90.00
#
_symmetry.space_group_name_H-M   'P 1'
#
loop_
_entity.id
_entity.type
_entity.pdbx_description
1 polymer ?
#
loop_
_entity_poly.entity_id
_entity_poly.type
_entity_poly.pdbx_seq_one_letter_code
_entity_poly.pdbx_strand_id
1 'polypeptide(L)'
;VKRSRSKGGLAGPDGTKSVFGQMCAKMSSFSPDSLLLPHRVWKVKFVGESVDDCGGGYSESIAEICEELQNGLTPLLIVTPNGRDESGANRDCYLFSPAARAPVHTNMFRFLGVLLGIAIRTGSPLSLNLAEPVWKQLAGMSLTIADLSEVDKDFIPGLMYIRDNEATSEEFEAMSLPFTVPSASGQDIQLSSKYTHITLDNRAEYVRLAINY
;
A
#
# COMPACT_ATOMS: atom_id res chain seq x y z
N VAL A 1 -23.41 -9.65 -8.80
CA VAL A 1 -22.17 -9.66 -7.97
C VAL A 1 -21.12 -8.64 -8.46
N LYS A 2 -21.50 -7.54 -9.14
CA LYS A 2 -20.54 -6.52 -9.68
C LYS A 2 -20.76 -5.08 -9.15
N ARG A 3 -21.58 -4.89 -8.11
CA ARG A 3 -22.02 -3.55 -7.64
C ARG A 3 -21.36 -3.06 -6.33
N SER A 4 -20.41 -3.78 -5.74
CA SER A 4 -19.82 -3.38 -4.44
C SER A 4 -18.54 -2.52 -4.53
N ARG A 5 -18.07 -2.17 -5.73
CA ARG A 5 -16.75 -1.53 -5.94
C ARG A 5 -16.67 -0.02 -5.67
N SER A 6 -17.62 0.58 -4.95
CA SER A 6 -17.55 2.00 -4.58
C SER A 6 -17.04 2.16 -3.15
N LYS A 7 -16.09 3.10 -2.92
CA LYS A 7 -15.71 3.58 -1.58
C LYS A 7 -16.98 3.91 -0.79
N GLY A 8 -17.15 3.29 0.38
CA GLY A 8 -18.34 3.46 1.23
C GLY A 8 -19.55 2.58 0.87
N GLY A 9 -19.38 1.53 0.04
CA GLY A 9 -20.41 0.54 -0.26
C GLY A 9 -20.81 -0.34 0.95
N LEU A 10 -21.29 -1.56 0.70
CA LEU A 10 -21.71 -2.51 1.76
C LEU A 10 -20.60 -2.82 2.79
N ALA A 11 -19.33 -2.61 2.42
CA ALA A 11 -18.16 -2.75 3.30
C ALA A 11 -18.02 -1.62 4.34
N GLY A 12 -18.87 -0.59 4.31
CA GLY A 12 -18.83 0.52 5.26
C GLY A 12 -17.60 1.43 5.09
N PRO A 13 -17.47 2.45 5.96
CA PRO A 13 -16.28 3.32 5.98
C PRO A 13 -15.01 2.49 6.22
N ASP A 14 -13.95 2.80 5.49
CA ASP A 14 -12.64 2.14 5.57
C ASP A 14 -12.66 0.60 5.42
N GLY A 15 -13.74 0.03 4.88
CA GLY A 15 -13.89 -1.42 4.77
C GLY A 15 -14.20 -2.12 6.10
N THR A 16 -14.66 -1.39 7.13
CA THR A 16 -14.91 -1.95 8.47
C THR A 16 -15.96 -3.07 8.53
N LYS A 17 -16.84 -3.18 7.54
CA LYS A 17 -17.81 -4.27 7.39
C LYS A 17 -17.37 -5.36 6.41
N SER A 18 -16.22 -5.21 5.75
CA SER A 18 -15.60 -6.28 4.96
C SER A 18 -15.21 -7.46 5.86
N VAL A 19 -14.92 -8.64 5.30
CA VAL A 19 -14.41 -9.78 6.08
C VAL A 19 -13.13 -9.39 6.82
N PHE A 20 -12.19 -8.71 6.14
CA PHE A 20 -10.98 -8.17 6.75
C PHE A 20 -11.31 -7.18 7.90
N GLY A 21 -12.21 -6.23 7.68
CA GLY A 21 -12.62 -5.26 8.71
C GLY A 21 -13.27 -5.93 9.93
N GLN A 22 -14.15 -6.91 9.71
CA GLN A 22 -14.79 -7.68 10.77
C GLN A 22 -13.78 -8.50 11.58
N MET A 23 -12.78 -9.07 10.92
CA MET A 23 -11.70 -9.82 11.58
C MET A 23 -10.79 -8.89 12.38
N CYS A 24 -10.45 -7.72 11.84
CA CYS A 24 -9.71 -6.68 12.55
C CYS A 24 -10.44 -6.24 13.83
N ALA A 25 -11.77 -6.06 13.79
CA ALA A 25 -12.56 -5.71 14.98
C ALA A 25 -12.54 -6.80 16.06
N LYS A 26 -12.31 -8.06 15.68
CA LYS A 26 -12.18 -9.21 16.57
C LYS A 26 -10.75 -9.50 17.01
N MET A 27 -9.78 -8.63 16.68
CA MET A 27 -8.37 -8.86 17.00
C MET A 27 -8.10 -9.13 18.49
N SER A 28 -8.87 -8.52 19.39
CA SER A 28 -8.76 -8.75 20.84
C SER A 28 -9.25 -10.13 21.31
N SER A 29 -10.00 -10.86 20.47
CA SER A 29 -10.50 -12.20 20.79
C SER A 29 -9.50 -13.31 20.49
N PHE A 30 -8.42 -13.01 19.77
CA PHE A 30 -7.36 -13.99 19.53
C PHE A 30 -6.42 -14.05 20.73
N SER A 31 -6.41 -15.19 21.42
CA SER A 31 -5.35 -15.47 22.39
C SER A 31 -4.04 -15.77 21.66
N PRO A 32 -2.87 -15.54 22.29
CA PRO A 32 -1.59 -15.96 21.74
C PRO A 32 -1.58 -17.44 21.31
N ASP A 33 -2.15 -18.32 22.13
CA ASP A 33 -2.24 -19.76 21.82
C ASP A 33 -3.06 -20.03 20.56
N SER A 34 -4.13 -19.27 20.35
CA SER A 34 -4.98 -19.39 19.15
C SER A 34 -4.18 -19.04 17.89
N LEU A 35 -3.40 -17.95 17.93
CA LEU A 35 -2.52 -17.51 16.84
C LEU A 35 -1.40 -18.50 16.52
N LEU A 36 -1.08 -19.42 17.44
CA LEU A 36 -0.03 -20.42 17.29
C LEU A 36 -0.55 -21.79 16.83
N LEU A 37 -1.86 -21.95 16.62
CA LEU A 37 -2.43 -23.22 16.11
C LEU A 37 -1.83 -23.60 14.75
N PRO A 38 -1.54 -24.89 14.49
CA PRO A 38 -0.74 -25.32 13.33
C PRO A 38 -1.46 -25.19 11.98
N HIS A 39 -2.79 -25.23 11.98
CA HIS A 39 -3.57 -25.28 10.73
C HIS A 39 -4.67 -24.22 10.68
N ARG A 40 -5.47 -24.08 11.75
CA ARG A 40 -6.63 -23.19 11.80
C ARG A 40 -6.55 -22.30 13.01
N VAL A 41 -6.43 -21.01 12.77
CA VAL A 41 -6.29 -20.00 13.82
C VAL A 41 -7.65 -19.50 14.31
N TRP A 42 -8.70 -19.61 13.49
CA TRP A 42 -10.06 -19.26 13.87
C TRP A 42 -11.12 -20.15 13.23
N LYS A 43 -12.32 -20.11 13.82
CA LYS A 43 -13.53 -20.69 13.27
C LYS A 43 -14.39 -19.60 12.66
N VAL A 44 -14.86 -19.84 11.43
CA VAL A 44 -15.72 -18.91 10.69
C VAL A 44 -17.17 -19.37 10.76
N LYS A 45 -18.10 -18.42 10.82
CA LYS A 45 -19.53 -18.62 10.63
C LYS A 45 -20.03 -17.53 9.70
N PHE A 46 -20.34 -17.89 8.45
CA PHE A 46 -20.96 -16.99 7.50
C PHE A 46 -22.45 -16.90 7.80
N VAL A 47 -22.91 -15.72 8.24
CA VAL A 47 -24.30 -15.51 8.63
C VAL A 47 -25.16 -15.34 7.39
N GLY A 48 -26.20 -16.17 7.24
CA GLY A 48 -27.10 -16.13 6.08
C GLY A 48 -26.67 -17.03 4.93
N GLU A 49 -25.53 -17.72 5.07
CA GLU A 49 -25.10 -18.76 4.13
C GLU A 49 -25.28 -20.14 4.77
N SER A 50 -25.72 -21.12 3.97
CA SER A 50 -25.92 -22.51 4.38
C SER A 50 -24.58 -23.25 4.45
N VAL A 51 -23.64 -22.73 5.23
CA VAL A 51 -22.28 -23.28 5.35
C VAL A 51 -22.22 -24.16 6.60
N ASP A 52 -22.61 -25.43 6.43
CA ASP A 52 -22.47 -26.49 7.44
C ASP A 52 -21.09 -27.13 7.28
N ASP A 53 -20.03 -26.51 7.82
CA ASP A 53 -18.70 -26.86 7.31
C ASP A 53 -17.72 -27.51 8.28
N CYS A 54 -17.28 -28.69 7.85
CA CYS A 54 -16.17 -29.50 8.31
C CYS A 54 -14.80 -28.99 7.83
N GLY A 55 -14.61 -27.68 7.60
CA GLY A 55 -13.27 -27.07 7.58
C GLY A 55 -12.90 -26.06 6.48
N GLY A 56 -13.75 -25.77 5.49
CA GLY A 56 -13.46 -24.85 4.38
C GLY A 56 -13.53 -23.36 4.75
N GLY A 57 -14.40 -22.98 5.69
CA GLY A 57 -14.62 -21.56 6.01
C GLY A 57 -13.38 -20.76 6.45
N TYR A 58 -12.36 -21.40 7.03
CA TYR A 58 -11.09 -20.72 7.35
C TYR A 58 -10.36 -20.28 6.08
N SER A 59 -10.12 -21.20 5.16
CA SER A 59 -9.41 -20.91 3.90
C SER A 59 -10.19 -19.94 3.03
N GLU A 60 -11.51 -20.07 2.99
CA GLU A 60 -12.39 -19.12 2.30
C GLU A 60 -12.30 -17.71 2.88
N SER A 61 -12.32 -17.57 4.22
CA SER A 61 -12.15 -16.25 4.84
C SER A 61 -10.78 -15.61 4.53
N ILE A 62 -9.71 -16.41 4.44
CA ILE A 62 -8.38 -15.92 4.05
C ILE A 62 -8.39 -15.44 2.59
N ALA A 63 -9.02 -16.19 1.69
CA ALA A 63 -9.12 -15.82 0.28
C ALA A 63 -9.89 -14.51 0.09
N GLU A 64 -11.06 -14.38 0.75
CA GLU A 64 -11.86 -13.15 0.71
C GLU A 64 -11.08 -11.96 1.28
N ILE A 65 -10.38 -12.14 2.41
CA ILE A 65 -9.50 -11.10 2.97
C ILE A 65 -8.45 -10.64 1.96
N CYS A 66 -7.78 -11.57 1.27
CA CYS A 66 -6.76 -11.23 0.28
C CYS A 66 -7.36 -10.46 -0.91
N GLU A 67 -8.56 -10.83 -1.34
CA GLU A 67 -9.28 -10.10 -2.40
C GLU A 67 -9.67 -8.69 -1.95
N GLU A 68 -10.26 -8.54 -0.76
CA GLU A 68 -10.69 -7.25 -0.20
C GLU A 68 -9.52 -6.26 0.02
N LEU A 69 -8.35 -6.78 0.37
CA LEU A 69 -7.13 -5.98 0.50
C LEU A 69 -6.69 -5.40 -0.86
N GLN A 70 -6.95 -6.10 -1.97
CA GLN A 70 -6.45 -5.74 -3.31
C GLN A 70 -7.49 -5.08 -4.21
N ASN A 71 -8.79 -5.16 -3.88
CA ASN A 71 -9.86 -4.61 -4.73
C ASN A 71 -10.31 -3.18 -4.34
N GLY A 72 -9.61 -2.54 -3.39
CA GLY A 72 -9.89 -1.19 -2.92
C GLY A 72 -11.02 -1.06 -1.90
N LEU A 73 -11.55 -2.18 -1.38
CA LEU A 73 -12.53 -2.15 -0.28
C LEU A 73 -11.90 -1.72 1.05
N THR A 74 -10.61 -1.97 1.23
CA THR A 74 -9.82 -1.47 2.37
C THR A 74 -8.87 -0.35 1.95
N PRO A 75 -8.50 0.58 2.85
CA PRO A 75 -7.63 1.70 2.52
C PRO A 75 -6.12 1.37 2.62
N LEU A 76 -5.74 0.13 2.94
CA LEU A 76 -4.37 -0.21 3.33
C LEU A 76 -3.42 -0.33 2.15
N LEU A 77 -3.91 -0.80 1.00
CA LEU A 77 -3.09 -1.05 -0.17
C LEU A 77 -3.47 -0.11 -1.31
N ILE A 78 -2.47 0.29 -2.08
CA ILE A 78 -2.63 1.01 -3.35
C ILE A 78 -1.88 0.25 -4.43
N VAL A 79 -2.33 0.35 -5.67
CA VAL A 79 -1.52 -0.10 -6.81
C VAL A 79 -0.23 0.71 -6.89
N THR A 80 0.84 0.12 -7.43
CA THR A 80 2.08 0.85 -7.73
C THR A 80 1.78 2.02 -8.69
N PRO A 81 2.59 3.10 -8.68
CA PRO A 81 2.52 4.13 -9.73
C PRO A 81 2.56 3.53 -11.15
N ASN A 82 3.44 2.56 -11.38
CA ASN A 82 3.48 1.78 -12.62
C ASN A 82 2.15 1.10 -12.96
N GLY A 83 1.46 0.53 -11.97
CA GLY A 83 0.13 -0.07 -12.13
C GLY A 83 -0.96 0.96 -12.42
N ARG A 84 -0.92 2.12 -11.76
CA ARG A 84 -1.84 3.24 -11.99
C ARG A 84 -1.71 3.81 -13.40
N ASP A 85 -0.48 3.96 -13.86
CA ASP A 85 -0.15 4.59 -15.14
C ASP A 85 0.00 3.53 -16.26
N GLU A 86 -0.34 2.26 -15.95
CA GLU A 86 -0.29 1.08 -16.82
C GLU A 86 1.05 0.81 -17.52
N SER A 87 2.15 1.28 -16.93
CA SER A 87 3.45 1.33 -17.58
C SER A 87 4.58 0.90 -16.63
N GLY A 88 5.62 0.24 -17.15
CA GLY A 88 6.74 -0.25 -16.32
C GLY A 88 6.50 -1.64 -15.72
N ALA A 89 7.29 -1.99 -14.71
CA ALA A 89 7.24 -3.28 -14.01
C ALA A 89 6.23 -3.26 -12.85
N ASN A 90 5.90 -4.43 -12.30
CA ASN A 90 5.09 -4.59 -11.08
C ASN A 90 3.73 -3.87 -11.13
N ARG A 91 3.07 -3.88 -12.30
CA ARG A 91 1.80 -3.18 -12.55
C ARG A 91 0.61 -3.81 -11.84
N ASP A 92 0.70 -5.11 -11.56
CA ASP A 92 -0.27 -5.91 -10.82
C ASP A 92 0.08 -6.03 -9.32
N CYS A 93 1.09 -5.30 -8.87
CA CYS A 93 1.52 -5.29 -7.48
C CYS A 93 0.96 -4.10 -6.68
N TYR A 94 1.03 -4.24 -5.36
CA TYR A 94 0.51 -3.28 -4.40
C TYR A 94 1.59 -2.77 -3.44
N LEU A 95 1.44 -1.51 -3.02
CA LEU A 95 2.20 -0.83 -1.99
C LEU A 95 1.31 -0.55 -0.77
N PHE A 96 1.91 -0.30 0.39
CA PHE A 96 1.17 0.28 1.51
C PHE A 96 0.75 1.71 1.21
N SER A 97 -0.50 2.03 1.55
CA SER A 97 -1.09 3.35 1.33
C SER A 97 -0.48 4.38 2.28
N PRO A 98 0.24 5.41 1.77
CA PRO A 98 0.79 6.46 2.63
C PRO A 98 -0.32 7.33 3.24
N ALA A 99 -1.54 7.29 2.69
CA ALA A 99 -2.72 7.98 3.21
C ALA A 99 -3.39 7.24 4.37
N ALA A 100 -3.05 5.98 4.63
CA ALA A 100 -3.66 5.16 5.67
C ALA A 100 -3.13 5.50 7.07
N ARG A 101 -3.45 6.70 7.57
CA ARG A 101 -2.90 7.28 8.82
C ARG A 101 -3.89 7.38 10.00
N ALA A 102 -5.18 7.12 9.78
CA ALA A 102 -6.17 7.13 10.86
C ALA A 102 -5.91 6.01 11.89
N PRO A 103 -6.33 6.17 13.16
CA PRO A 103 -6.15 5.15 14.19
C PRO A 103 -6.72 3.77 13.82
N VAL A 104 -7.85 3.75 13.10
CA VAL A 104 -8.44 2.49 12.58
C VAL A 104 -7.50 1.77 11.62
N HIS A 105 -6.75 2.50 10.78
CA HIS A 105 -5.79 1.92 9.85
C HIS A 105 -4.60 1.30 10.58
N THR A 106 -4.19 1.85 11.73
CA THR A 106 -3.12 1.25 12.55
C THR A 106 -3.52 -0.14 13.06
N ASN A 107 -4.77 -0.30 13.52
CA ASN A 107 -5.29 -1.61 13.92
C ASN A 107 -5.39 -2.58 12.74
N MET A 108 -5.80 -2.07 11.58
CA MET A 108 -5.87 -2.85 10.35
C MET A 108 -4.48 -3.32 9.89
N PHE A 109 -3.45 -2.46 9.90
CA PHE A 109 -2.06 -2.86 9.62
C PHE A 109 -1.54 -3.87 10.63
N ARG A 110 -1.87 -3.71 11.92
CA ARG A 110 -1.52 -4.70 12.94
C ARG A 110 -2.13 -6.06 12.62
N PHE A 111 -3.38 -6.10 12.21
CA PHE A 111 -4.03 -7.34 11.81
C PHE A 111 -3.42 -7.93 10.53
N LEU A 112 -3.09 -7.11 9.53
CA LEU A 112 -2.34 -7.55 8.35
C LEU A 112 -0.99 -8.18 8.74
N GLY A 113 -0.27 -7.60 9.69
CA GLY A 113 0.96 -8.18 10.23
C GLY A 113 0.73 -9.54 10.91
N VAL A 114 -0.38 -9.71 11.63
CA VAL A 114 -0.77 -11.01 12.20
C VAL A 114 -1.03 -12.03 11.10
N LEU A 115 -1.74 -11.66 10.02
CA LEU A 115 -1.99 -12.54 8.86
C LEU A 115 -0.69 -12.99 8.20
N LEU A 116 0.23 -12.05 7.95
CA LEU A 116 1.54 -12.36 7.38
C LEU A 116 2.33 -13.30 8.30
N GLY A 117 2.33 -13.06 9.61
CA GLY A 117 2.98 -13.93 10.59
C GLY A 117 2.40 -15.34 10.62
N ILE A 118 1.07 -15.48 10.54
CA ILE A 118 0.41 -16.79 10.43
C ILE A 118 0.86 -17.50 9.16
N ALA A 119 0.78 -16.82 8.01
CA ALA A 119 1.13 -17.39 6.70
C ALA A 119 2.58 -17.91 6.65
N ILE A 120 3.52 -17.13 7.18
CA ILE A 120 4.93 -17.51 7.29
C ILE A 120 5.08 -18.73 8.21
N ARG A 121 4.45 -18.70 9.40
CA ARG A 121 4.57 -19.77 10.40
C ARG A 121 3.96 -21.09 9.93
N THR A 122 2.81 -21.06 9.27
CA THR A 122 2.09 -22.26 8.81
C THR A 122 2.55 -22.74 7.43
N GLY A 123 3.41 -21.98 6.74
CA GLY A 123 3.80 -22.26 5.36
C GLY A 123 2.62 -22.17 4.37
N SER A 124 1.60 -21.38 4.71
CA SER A 124 0.38 -21.23 3.91
C SER A 124 0.38 -19.82 3.29
N PRO A 125 0.83 -19.65 2.04
CA PRO A 125 1.00 -18.33 1.43
C PRO A 125 -0.33 -17.61 1.27
N LEU A 126 -0.31 -16.29 1.47
CA LEU A 126 -1.43 -15.41 1.14
C LEU A 126 -1.37 -15.03 -0.34
N SER A 127 -2.51 -15.02 -1.00
CA SER A 127 -2.63 -14.52 -2.39
C SER A 127 -2.59 -12.99 -2.44
N LEU A 128 -1.50 -12.39 -1.95
CA LEU A 128 -1.26 -10.95 -1.93
C LEU A 128 -0.08 -10.60 -2.85
N ASN A 129 -0.33 -9.77 -3.85
CA ASN A 129 0.69 -9.33 -4.80
C ASN A 129 1.41 -8.07 -4.29
N LEU A 130 2.13 -8.15 -3.17
CA LEU A 130 2.91 -7.01 -2.69
C LEU A 130 4.20 -6.84 -3.52
N ALA A 131 4.53 -5.60 -3.87
CA ALA A 131 5.77 -5.31 -4.62
C ALA A 131 7.02 -5.63 -3.79
N GLU A 132 8.13 -6.01 -4.44
CA GLU A 132 9.40 -6.35 -3.77
C GLU A 132 9.88 -5.29 -2.74
N PRO A 133 9.80 -3.97 -3.03
CA PRO A 133 10.19 -2.94 -2.05
C PRO A 133 9.41 -3.03 -0.73
N VAL A 134 8.15 -3.47 -0.74
CA VAL A 134 7.35 -3.67 0.48
C VAL A 134 7.96 -4.77 1.35
N TRP A 135 8.36 -5.88 0.74
CA TRP A 135 9.00 -6.99 1.45
C TRP A 135 10.36 -6.58 2.02
N LYS A 136 11.15 -5.82 1.26
CA LYS A 136 12.43 -5.25 1.74
C LYS A 136 12.22 -4.36 2.97
N GLN A 137 11.22 -3.48 2.93
CA GLN A 137 10.88 -2.62 4.07
C GLN A 137 10.43 -3.43 5.29
N LEU A 138 9.59 -4.45 5.11
CA LEU A 138 9.17 -5.34 6.20
C LEU A 138 10.36 -6.12 6.81
N ALA A 139 11.37 -6.45 6.02
CA ALA A 139 12.61 -7.08 6.46
C ALA A 139 13.62 -6.10 7.08
N GLY A 140 13.30 -4.80 7.16
CA GLY A 140 14.19 -3.76 7.68
C GLY A 140 15.34 -3.39 6.74
N MET A 141 15.24 -3.72 5.45
CA MET A 141 16.22 -3.38 4.44
C MET A 141 16.00 -1.96 3.91
N SER A 142 17.07 -1.23 3.66
CA SER A 142 17.02 0.07 2.97
C SER A 142 16.72 -0.12 1.48
N LEU A 143 15.84 0.73 0.95
CA LEU A 143 15.53 0.75 -0.48
C LEU A 143 16.63 1.48 -1.26
N THR A 144 16.81 1.05 -2.50
CA THR A 144 17.71 1.62 -3.48
C THR A 144 16.94 2.40 -4.55
N ILE A 145 17.66 3.14 -5.39
CA ILE A 145 17.06 3.82 -6.55
C ILE A 145 16.44 2.80 -7.52
N ALA A 146 17.02 1.60 -7.65
CA ALA A 146 16.47 0.55 -8.50
C ALA A 146 15.10 0.07 -7.99
N ASP A 147 14.96 -0.08 -6.66
CA ASP A 147 13.68 -0.45 -6.04
C ASP A 147 12.58 0.58 -6.33
N LEU A 148 12.92 1.88 -6.34
CA LEU A 148 11.99 2.94 -6.71
C LEU A 148 11.58 2.81 -8.18
N SER A 149 12.54 2.61 -9.09
CA SER A 149 12.27 2.46 -10.53
C SER A 149 11.42 1.22 -10.87
N GLU A 150 11.43 0.19 -10.02
CA GLU A 150 10.60 -1.01 -10.20
C GLU A 150 9.10 -0.76 -9.97
N VAL A 151 8.74 0.25 -9.17
CA VAL A 151 7.35 0.57 -8.83
C VAL A 151 6.90 1.91 -9.42
N ASP A 152 7.84 2.79 -9.75
CA ASP A 152 7.63 4.05 -10.43
C ASP A 152 8.80 4.32 -11.39
N LYS A 153 8.62 3.89 -12.65
CA LYS A 153 9.67 3.94 -13.67
C LYS A 153 10.05 5.37 -14.05
N ASP A 154 9.12 6.32 -13.91
CA ASP A 154 9.24 7.68 -14.44
C ASP A 154 9.75 8.66 -13.38
N PHE A 155 9.63 8.29 -12.09
CA PHE A 155 10.09 9.11 -10.96
C PHE A 155 11.55 9.54 -11.07
N ILE A 156 12.47 8.58 -11.14
CA ILE A 156 13.91 8.87 -11.18
C ILE A 156 14.29 9.62 -12.46
N PRO A 157 13.88 9.21 -13.68
CA PRO A 157 14.10 10.00 -14.89
C PRO A 157 13.56 11.43 -14.79
N GLY A 158 12.38 11.65 -14.21
CA GLY A 158 11.81 12.98 -14.00
C GLY A 158 12.68 13.86 -13.09
N LEU A 159 13.23 13.29 -12.01
CA LEU A 159 14.16 14.01 -11.15
C LEU A 159 15.47 14.35 -11.86
N MET A 160 16.01 13.45 -12.68
CA MET A 160 17.23 13.71 -13.45
C MET A 160 16.99 14.79 -14.50
N TYR A 161 15.82 14.80 -15.15
CA TYR A 161 15.45 15.85 -16.10
C TYR A 161 15.46 17.24 -15.46
N ILE A 162 14.99 17.37 -14.22
CA ILE A 162 15.04 18.64 -13.47
C ILE A 162 16.49 18.99 -13.09
N ARG A 163 17.27 18.01 -12.62
CA ARG A 163 18.66 18.21 -12.20
C ARG A 163 19.57 18.66 -13.33
N ASP A 164 19.41 18.04 -14.50
CA ASP A 164 20.33 18.17 -15.64
C ASP A 164 19.76 19.12 -16.71
N ASN A 165 18.70 19.86 -16.38
CA ASN A 165 18.11 20.83 -17.29
C ASN A 165 19.14 21.92 -17.67
N GLU A 166 19.34 22.15 -18.96
CA GLU A 166 20.29 23.14 -19.50
C GLU A 166 19.64 24.47 -19.93
N ALA A 167 18.37 24.70 -19.57
CA ALA A 167 17.66 25.94 -19.84
C ALA A 167 18.36 27.15 -19.18
N THR A 168 18.17 28.35 -19.76
CA THR A 168 18.61 29.58 -19.09
C THR A 168 17.83 29.80 -17.79
N SER A 169 18.34 30.66 -16.90
CA SER A 169 17.62 30.99 -15.67
C SER A 169 16.20 31.50 -15.96
N GLU A 170 16.03 32.37 -16.97
CA GLU A 170 14.73 32.91 -17.34
C GLU A 170 13.77 31.83 -17.87
N GLU A 171 14.28 30.92 -18.72
CA GLU A 171 13.50 29.80 -19.26
C GLU A 171 13.08 28.83 -18.14
N PHE A 172 13.98 28.54 -17.20
CA PHE A 172 13.70 27.65 -16.09
C PHE A 172 12.70 28.25 -15.10
N GLU A 173 12.85 29.54 -14.76
CA GLU A 173 11.92 30.27 -13.90
C GLU A 173 10.52 30.39 -14.54
N ALA A 174 10.45 30.54 -15.86
CA ALA A 174 9.18 30.59 -16.60
C ALA A 174 8.36 29.28 -16.49
N MET A 175 9.00 28.13 -16.23
CA MET A 175 8.29 26.86 -15.99
C MET A 175 7.54 26.84 -14.65
N SER A 176 7.93 27.69 -13.69
CA SER A 176 7.29 27.81 -12.37
C SER A 176 7.07 26.46 -11.67
N LEU A 177 8.08 25.59 -11.67
CA LEU A 177 7.98 24.24 -11.09
C LEU A 177 7.82 24.32 -9.56
N PRO A 178 6.77 23.74 -8.96
CA PRO A 178 6.58 23.75 -7.52
C PRO A 178 7.62 22.87 -6.81
N PHE A 179 7.95 23.21 -5.57
CA PHE A 179 8.85 22.41 -4.73
C PHE A 179 8.11 21.22 -4.09
N THR A 180 7.39 20.47 -4.91
CA THR A 180 6.56 19.32 -4.52
C THR A 180 6.91 18.08 -5.34
N VAL A 181 6.48 16.92 -4.83
CA VAL A 181 6.63 15.62 -5.48
C VAL A 181 5.34 14.82 -5.35
N PRO A 182 4.89 14.09 -6.38
CA PRO A 182 3.76 13.19 -6.24
C PRO A 182 4.17 11.99 -5.35
N SER A 183 3.42 11.76 -4.28
CA SER A 183 3.52 10.50 -3.52
C SER A 183 3.07 9.30 -4.35
N ALA A 184 3.33 8.07 -3.88
CA ALA A 184 2.85 6.86 -4.53
C ALA A 184 1.32 6.85 -4.76
N SER A 185 0.53 7.52 -3.89
CA SER A 185 -0.92 7.67 -4.07
C SER A 185 -1.33 8.86 -4.96
N GLY A 186 -0.38 9.56 -5.58
CA GLY A 186 -0.61 10.70 -6.47
C GLY A 186 -0.98 12.00 -5.76
N GLN A 187 -0.75 12.09 -4.45
CA GLN A 187 -0.92 13.36 -3.71
C GLN A 187 0.39 14.14 -3.73
N ASP A 188 0.33 15.44 -4.03
CA ASP A 188 1.50 16.31 -3.99
C ASP A 188 2.00 16.53 -2.56
N ILE A 189 3.29 16.32 -2.36
CA ILE A 189 3.97 16.44 -1.09
C ILE A 189 4.94 17.61 -1.15
N GLN A 190 4.77 18.57 -0.25
CA GLN A 190 5.70 19.68 -0.06
C GLN A 190 7.01 19.17 0.56
N LEU A 191 8.12 19.31 -0.18
CA LEU A 191 9.43 18.80 0.26
C LEU A 191 10.20 19.78 1.16
N SER A 192 9.84 21.06 1.15
CA SER A 192 10.52 22.09 1.92
C SER A 192 9.55 23.12 2.48
N SER A 193 9.76 23.56 3.72
CA SER A 193 9.07 24.73 4.28
C SER A 193 9.71 26.06 3.86
N LYS A 194 10.92 26.02 3.28
CA LYS A 194 11.69 27.20 2.85
C LYS A 194 11.46 27.53 1.38
N TYR A 195 11.43 26.50 0.54
CA TYR A 195 11.29 26.67 -0.90
C TYR A 195 9.87 26.35 -1.34
N THR A 196 9.28 27.24 -2.13
CA THR A 196 7.97 27.03 -2.76
C THR A 196 8.10 26.56 -4.21
N HIS A 197 9.18 26.93 -4.90
CA HIS A 197 9.45 26.59 -6.29
C HIS A 197 10.90 26.12 -6.48
N ILE A 198 11.12 25.34 -7.52
CA ILE A 198 12.44 24.87 -7.94
C ILE A 198 13.12 25.98 -8.74
N THR A 199 14.40 26.21 -8.45
CA THR A 199 15.30 27.12 -9.17
C THR A 199 16.58 26.37 -9.54
N LEU A 200 17.38 26.92 -10.45
CA LEU A 200 18.68 26.33 -10.81
C LEU A 200 19.60 26.18 -9.59
N ASP A 201 19.52 27.11 -8.64
CA ASP A 201 20.33 27.08 -7.40
C ASP A 201 19.87 26.01 -6.40
N ASN A 202 18.58 25.67 -6.38
CA ASN A 202 18.01 24.76 -5.38
C ASN A 202 17.66 23.36 -5.93
N ARG A 203 17.73 23.12 -7.24
CA ARG A 203 17.34 21.85 -7.88
C ARG A 203 18.08 20.62 -7.34
N ALA A 204 19.34 20.78 -6.94
CA ALA A 204 20.11 19.69 -6.34
C ALA A 204 19.52 19.27 -4.98
N GLU A 205 19.09 20.25 -4.19
CA GLU A 205 18.42 20.01 -2.90
C GLU A 205 17.02 19.42 -3.11
N TYR A 206 16.28 19.90 -4.11
CA TYR A 206 15.00 19.30 -4.52
C TYR A 206 15.14 17.80 -4.79
N VAL A 207 16.09 17.41 -5.65
CA VAL A 207 16.32 15.99 -6.00
C VAL A 207 16.75 15.17 -4.80
N ARG A 208 17.63 15.72 -3.94
CA ARG A 208 18.07 15.06 -2.71
C ARG A 208 16.89 14.79 -1.78
N LEU A 209 15.99 15.77 -1.60
CA LEU A 209 14.81 15.61 -0.75
C LEU A 209 13.79 14.64 -1.38
N ALA A 210 13.58 14.70 -2.69
CA ALA A 210 12.64 13.84 -3.40
C ALA A 210 13.03 12.35 -3.33
N ILE A 211 14.32 12.01 -3.43
CA ILE A 211 14.80 10.63 -3.32
C ILE A 211 14.64 10.06 -1.90
N ASN A 212 14.66 10.90 -0.87
CA ASN A 212 14.67 10.47 0.54
C ASN A 212 13.34 10.66 1.28
N TYR A 213 12.28 11.10 0.59
CA TYR A 213 10.94 11.21 1.15
C TYR A 213 10.28 9.83 1.29
#